data_AF-A0A931BFZ8-F1
#
_entry.id   AF-A0A931BFZ8-F1
#
_cell.length_a   1.000
_cell.length_b   1.000
_cell.length_c   1.000
_cell.angle_alpha   90.00
_cell.angle_beta   90.00
_cell.angle_gamma   90.00
#
_symmetry.space_group_name_H-M   'P 1'
#
loop_
_entity.id
_entity.type
_entity.pdbx_description
1 polymer ?
#
loop_
_entity_poly.entity_id
_entity_poly.type
_entity_poly.pdbx_seq_one_letter_code
_entity_poly.pdbx_strand_id
1 'polypeptide(L)' 'MKRFEYRLLDTVSGFFSGIDYQELTNHLNALGREGWEVVSVVDTMFTSHQTRGLLITLKREY' A
#
# COMPACT_ATOMS: atom_id res chain seq x y z
N MET A 1 -13.76 -5.04 -22.91
CA MET A 1 -13.65 -4.26 -21.66
C MET A 1 -12.33 -4.64 -21.00
N LYS A 2 -11.60 -3.66 -20.47
CA LYS A 2 -10.36 -3.91 -19.72
C LYS A 2 -10.68 -4.62 -18.41
N ARG A 3 -9.84 -5.58 -18.00
CA ARG A 3 -9.97 -6.27 -16.71
C ARG A 3 -8.88 -5.78 -15.77
N PHE A 4 -9.22 -5.68 -14.49
CA PHE A 4 -8.33 -5.13 -13.48
C PHE A 4 -8.20 -6.10 -12.31
N GLU A 5 -6.98 -6.19 -11.80
CA GLU A 5 -6.64 -6.86 -10.54
C GLU A 5 -6.34 -5.79 -9.49
N TYR A 6 -6.76 -6.02 -8.24
CA TYR A 6 -6.57 -5.09 -7.14
C TYR A 6 -5.78 -5.73 -6.00
N ARG A 7 -4.87 -4.97 -5.42
CA ARG A 7 -4.05 -5.38 -4.27
C ARG A 7 -4.13 -4.33 -3.18
N LEU A 8 -4.32 -4.80 -1.94
CA LEU A 8 -4.31 -3.96 -0.75
C LEU A 8 -3.01 -4.17 0.02
N LEU A 9 -2.41 -3.06 0.45
CA LEU A 9 -1.18 -3.03 1.23
C LEU A 9 -1.45 -2.24 2.50
N ASP A 10 -1.47 -2.92 3.64
CA ASP A 10 -1.66 -2.30 4.95
C ASP A 10 -0.29 -2.22 5.65
N THR A 11 0.12 -1.01 6.02
CA THR A 11 1.36 -0.80 6.76
C THR A 11 1.21 -1.00 8.28
N VAL A 12 0.00 -1.30 8.78
CA VAL A 12 -0.30 -1.56 10.20
C VAL A 12 -0.31 -3.05 10.53
N SER A 13 -0.88 -3.88 9.64
CA SER A 13 -1.03 -5.32 9.87
C SER A 13 0.11 -6.12 9.22
N GLY A 14 1.20 -6.32 9.97
CA GLY A 14 2.33 -7.19 9.60
C GLY A 14 3.64 -6.45 9.30
N PHE A 15 4.77 -7.07 9.70
CA PHE A 15 6.22 -6.74 9.58
C PHE A 15 6.72 -5.27 9.72
N PHE A 16 5.91 -4.26 9.42
CA PHE A 16 6.20 -2.84 9.54
C PHE A 16 5.77 -2.31 10.92
N SER A 17 6.46 -2.73 12.00
CA SER A 17 6.31 -2.02 13.27
C SER A 17 7.00 -0.65 13.17
N GLY A 18 6.25 0.35 12.71
CA GLY A 18 6.79 1.65 12.29
C GLY A 18 6.98 1.68 10.78
N ILE A 19 6.49 2.73 10.14
CA ILE A 19 6.60 2.89 8.68
C ILE A 19 8.08 3.14 8.36
N ASP A 20 8.78 2.09 7.91
CA ASP A 20 10.04 2.28 7.20
C ASP A 20 9.73 2.73 5.78
N TYR A 21 9.91 4.03 5.53
CA TYR A 21 9.67 4.63 4.23
C TYR A 21 10.58 4.08 3.13
N GLN A 22 11.78 3.62 3.46
CA GLN A 22 12.71 3.04 2.49
C GLN A 22 12.25 1.64 2.07
N GLU A 23 11.84 0.81 3.03
CA GLU A 23 11.29 -0.51 2.73
C GLU A 23 9.98 -0.41 1.94
N LEU A 24 9.08 0.50 2.33
CA LEU A 24 7.84 0.77 1.60
C LEU A 24 8.13 1.22 0.16
N THR A 25 9.08 2.14 -0.02
CA THR A 25 9.50 2.61 -1.36
C THR A 25 10.04 1.46 -2.20
N ASN A 26 10.91 0.62 -1.63
CA ASN A 26 11.47 -0.54 -2.32
C ASN A 26 10.38 -1.53 -2.75
N HIS A 27 9.40 -1.76 -1.89
CA HIS A 27 8.28 -2.65 -2.17
C HIS A 27 7.37 -2.10 -3.28
N LEU A 28 6.99 -0.83 -3.19
CA LEU A 28 6.20 -0.17 -4.24
C LEU A 28 6.92 -0.15 -5.59
N ASN A 29 8.24 0.09 -5.61
CA ASN A 29 9.03 0.03 -6.83
C ASN A 29 9.10 -1.38 -7.43
N ALA A 30 9.15 -2.42 -6.58
CA ALA A 30 9.06 -3.80 -7.06
C ALA A 30 7.71 -4.08 -7.72
N LEU A 31 6.62 -3.67 -7.08
CA LEU A 31 5.26 -3.81 -7.64
C LEU A 31 5.06 -2.99 -8.93
N GLY A 32 5.64 -1.79 -8.99
CA GLY A 32 5.63 -0.97 -10.21
C GLY A 32 6.28 -1.67 -11.40
N ARG A 33 7.39 -2.40 -11.17
CA ARG A 33 8.04 -3.23 -12.21
C ARG A 33 7.19 -4.41 -12.67
N GLU A 34 6.25 -4.87 -11.85
CA GLU A 34 5.27 -5.92 -12.17
C GLU A 34 3.99 -5.38 -12.83
N GLY A 35 3.92 -4.06 -13.09
CA GLY A 35 2.78 -3.40 -13.72
C GLY A 35 1.68 -2.95 -12.76
N TRP A 36 1.93 -2.94 -11.44
CA TRP A 36 0.99 -2.41 -10.47
C TRP A 36 1.10 -0.88 -10.35
N GLU A 37 -0.04 -0.22 -10.31
CA GLU A 37 -0.17 1.23 -10.16
C GLU A 37 -0.87 1.56 -8.85
N VAL A 38 -0.32 2.49 -8.06
CA VAL A 38 -0.99 3.01 -6.86
C VAL A 38 -2.17 3.88 -7.28
N VAL A 39 -3.35 3.62 -6.73
CA VAL A 39 -4.59 4.34 -7.06
C VAL A 39 -5.26 5.01 -5.87
N SER A 40 -4.95 4.58 -4.66
CA SER A 40 -5.46 5.20 -3.44
C SER A 40 -4.49 4.98 -2.30
N VAL A 41 -4.37 5.97 -1.43
CA VAL A 41 -3.66 5.91 -0.15
C VAL A 41 -4.58 6.50 0.89
N VAL A 42 -4.87 5.74 1.94
CA VAL A 42 -5.78 6.15 3.02
C VAL A 42 -5.07 5.98 4.36
N ASP A 43 -5.11 7.00 5.20
CA ASP A 43 -4.59 6.92 6.56
C ASP A 43 -5.50 6.04 7.42
N THR A 44 -4.92 5.04 8.10
CA THR A 44 -5.66 4.19 9.03
C THR A 44 -5.44 4.70 10.46
N MET A 45 -6.51 5.27 11.04
CA MET A 45 -6.53 5.75 12.42
C MET A 45 -7.27 4.73 13.30
N PHE A 46 -6.53 4.05 14.18
CA PHE A 46 -7.12 3.03 15.07
C PHE A 46 -7.56 3.56 16.43
N THR A 47 -7.00 4.69 16.92
CA THR A 47 -7.48 5.43 18.12
C THR A 47 -7.07 6.90 18.05
N SER A 48 -7.81 7.76 18.77
CA SER A 48 -7.89 9.23 18.65
C SER A 48 -6.59 10.05 18.80
N HIS A 49 -5.43 9.43 18.99
CA HIS A 49 -4.19 10.17 19.26
C HIS A 49 -2.95 9.68 18.46
N GLN A 50 -3.07 8.66 17.60
CA GLN A 50 -1.97 8.23 16.73
C GLN A 50 -2.48 7.64 15.41
N THR A 51 -2.16 8.28 14.29
CA THR A 51 -2.17 7.64 12.96
C THR A 51 -1.09 6.57 12.98
N ARG A 52 -1.49 5.30 12.80
CA ARG A 52 -0.54 4.18 12.93
C ARG A 52 -0.22 3.47 11.63
N GLY A 53 -0.86 3.81 10.51
CA GLY A 53 -0.38 3.38 9.19
C GLY A 53 -1.20 3.88 8.01
N LEU A 54 -0.90 3.29 6.86
CA LEU A 54 -1.41 3.60 5.54
C LEU A 54 -2.01 2.33 4.95
N LEU A 55 -3.18 2.47 4.35
CA LEU A 55 -3.78 1.48 3.47
C LEU A 55 -3.60 1.96 2.02
N ILE A 56 -2.79 1.24 1.26
CA ILE A 56 -2.48 1.54 -0.14
C ILE A 56 -3.23 0.56 -1.03
N THR A 57 -3.99 1.08 -1.98
CA THR A 57 -4.65 0.30 -3.03
C THR A 57 -3.83 0.41 -4.30
N LEU A 58 -3.49 -0.74 -4.88
CA LEU A 58 -2.87 -0.85 -6.20
C LEU A 58 -3.84 -1.52 -7.19
N LYS A 59 -3.77 -1.11 -8.46
CA LYS A 59 -4.45 -1.75 -9.59
C LYS A 59 -3.42 -2.26 -10.60
N ARG A 60 -3.75 -3.30 -11.35
CA ARG A 60 -3.02 -3.75 -12.55
C ARG A 60 -4.00 -4.17 -13.63
N GLU A 61 -3.68 -3.89 -14.90
CA GLU A 61 -4.45 -4.35 -16.06
C GLU A 61 -3.96 -5.75 -16.49
N TYR A 62 -4.90 -6.67 -16.80
CA TYR A 62 -4.59 -8.04 -17.27
C TYR A 62 -5.52 -8.54 -18.39
#